data_AF-A0AAX3B9E5-F1
#
_entry.id   AF-A0AAX3B9E5-F1
#
_cell.length_a   1.000
_cell.length_b   1.000
_cell.length_c   1.000
_cell.angle_alpha   90.00
_cell.angle_beta   90.00
_cell.angle_gamma   90.00
#
_symmetry.space_group_name_H-M   'P 1'
#
loop_
_entity.id
_entity.type
_entity.pdbx_description
1 polymer ?
#
loop_
_entity_poly.entity_id
_entity_poly.type
_entity_poly.pdbx_seq_one_letter_code
_entity_poly.pdbx_strand_id
1 'polypeptide(L)'
;MSTTVSPETKLSRTRDKIQYCSTNGYSLKRELQQGMNNFYNTLTAFNKIAANKGAVTPGIDNETINGINLNKLKRYHQEYVNNGYNPKPVKRILIPSDNKNIRPPRFTDHQRSANTKMPQKNS
;
A
#
# COMPACT_ATOMS: atom_id res chain seq x y z
N MET A 1 -30.77 -24.17 9.33
CA MET A 1 -30.66 -23.06 8.36
C MET A 1 -29.29 -22.42 8.52
N SER A 2 -28.45 -22.42 7.48
CA SER A 2 -27.12 -21.81 7.54
C SER A 2 -27.25 -20.29 7.40
N THR A 3 -26.96 -19.55 8.47
CA THR A 3 -27.02 -18.08 8.45
C THR A 3 -25.81 -17.53 7.68
N THR A 4 -26.00 -17.11 6.43
CA THR A 4 -24.95 -16.45 5.65
C THR A 4 -24.64 -15.09 6.26
N VAL A 5 -23.52 -15.00 6.98
CA VAL A 5 -23.06 -13.74 7.58
C VAL A 5 -22.55 -12.81 6.49
N SER A 6 -23.09 -11.58 6.41
CA SER A 6 -22.66 -10.55 5.45
C SER A 6 -21.14 -10.29 5.51
N PRO A 7 -20.45 -10.04 4.38
CA PRO A 7 -19.03 -9.69 4.36
C PRO A 7 -18.67 -8.48 5.23
N GLU A 8 -19.58 -7.50 5.33
CA GLU A 8 -19.40 -6.28 6.12
C GLU A 8 -19.35 -6.59 7.62
N THR A 9 -20.28 -7.40 8.11
CA THR A 9 -20.34 -7.80 9.53
C THR A 9 -19.15 -8.70 9.88
N LYS A 10 -18.72 -9.56 8.96
CA LYS A 10 -17.47 -10.33 9.10
C LYS A 10 -16.24 -9.41 9.21
N LEU A 11 -16.19 -8.33 8.44
CA LEU A 11 -15.11 -7.35 8.52
C LEU A 11 -15.11 -6.61 9.86
N SER A 12 -16.27 -6.14 10.33
CA SER A 12 -16.40 -5.45 11.62
C SER A 12 -15.88 -6.32 12.76
N ARG A 13 -16.35 -7.56 12.86
CA ARG A 13 -15.88 -8.51 13.88
C ARG A 13 -14.37 -8.76 13.81
N THR A 14 -13.80 -8.73 12.61
CA THR A 14 -12.34 -8.89 12.43
C THR A 14 -11.60 -7.65 12.92
N ARG A 15 -12.12 -6.44 12.66
CA ARG A 15 -11.56 -5.19 13.19
C ARG A 15 -11.58 -5.14 14.70
N ASP A 16 -12.69 -5.57 15.32
CA ASP A 16 -12.80 -5.62 16.79
C ASP A 16 -11.75 -6.57 17.39
N LYS A 17 -11.53 -7.73 16.75
CA LYS A 17 -10.47 -8.67 17.13
C LYS A 17 -9.07 -8.09 16.96
N ILE A 18 -8.79 -7.40 15.84
CA ILE A 18 -7.51 -6.70 15.63
C ILE A 18 -7.27 -5.72 16.77
N GLN A 19 -8.29 -4.91 17.11
CA GLN A 19 -8.17 -3.92 18.18
C GLN A 19 -7.90 -4.61 19.52
N TYR A 20 -8.66 -5.65 19.86
CA TYR A 20 -8.47 -6.43 21.07
C TYR A 20 -7.07 -7.05 21.15
N CYS A 21 -6.60 -7.70 20.08
CA CYS A 21 -5.26 -8.28 20.05
C CYS A 21 -4.17 -7.21 20.19
N SER A 22 -4.35 -6.07 19.55
CA SER A 22 -3.40 -4.95 19.62
C SER A 22 -3.31 -4.37 21.03
N THR A 23 -4.43 -4.19 21.73
CA THR A 23 -4.44 -3.60 23.08
C THR A 23 -3.89 -4.56 24.13
N ASN A 24 -4.02 -5.87 23.91
CA ASN A 24 -3.57 -6.89 24.84
C ASN A 24 -2.19 -7.49 24.48
N GLY A 25 -1.52 -6.99 23.43
CA GLY A 25 -0.20 -7.46 23.01
C GLY A 25 -0.18 -8.86 22.38
N TYR A 26 -1.32 -9.34 21.87
CA TYR A 26 -1.40 -10.63 21.16
C TYR A 26 -0.90 -10.51 19.72
N SER A 27 -0.51 -11.66 19.15
CA SER A 27 -0.12 -11.75 17.73
C SER A 27 -1.28 -11.35 16.82
N LEU A 28 -1.01 -10.44 15.87
CA LEU A 28 -2.00 -9.91 14.93
C LEU A 28 -2.04 -10.65 13.59
N LYS A 29 -1.10 -11.56 13.34
CA LYS A 29 -0.86 -12.17 12.02
C LYS A 29 -2.15 -12.78 11.44
N ARG A 30 -2.88 -13.53 12.25
CA ARG A 30 -4.07 -14.28 11.83
C ARG A 30 -5.25 -13.35 11.55
N GLU A 31 -5.47 -12.36 12.39
CA GLU A 31 -6.58 -11.43 12.31
C GLU A 31 -6.38 -10.44 11.15
N LEU A 32 -5.14 -9.97 10.96
CA LEU A 32 -4.75 -9.18 9.78
C LEU A 32 -4.97 -9.97 8.49
N GLN A 33 -4.52 -11.23 8.42
CA GLN A 33 -4.76 -12.06 7.24
C GLN A 33 -6.25 -12.24 6.94
N GLN A 34 -7.08 -12.48 7.97
CA GLN A 34 -8.54 -12.56 7.79
C GLN A 34 -9.15 -11.26 7.28
N GLY A 35 -8.68 -10.11 7.79
CA GLY A 35 -9.14 -8.79 7.36
C GLY A 35 -8.74 -8.49 5.92
N MET A 36 -7.52 -8.87 5.53
CA MET A 36 -7.04 -8.73 4.16
C MET A 36 -7.75 -9.66 3.18
N ASN A 37 -8.15 -10.87 3.61
CA ASN A 37 -8.90 -11.81 2.77
C ASN A 37 -10.37 -11.40 2.54
N ASN A 38 -10.89 -10.41 3.27
CA ASN A 38 -12.25 -9.93 3.12
C ASN A 38 -12.36 -8.93 1.95
N PHE A 39 -13.11 -9.30 0.90
CA PHE A 39 -13.28 -8.45 -0.29
C PHE A 39 -13.88 -7.07 0.01
N TYR A 40 -14.75 -6.96 1.02
CA TYR A 40 -15.32 -5.67 1.40
C TYR A 40 -14.26 -4.70 1.96
N ASN A 41 -13.21 -5.23 2.58
CA ASN A 41 -12.08 -4.42 3.03
C ASN A 41 -11.33 -3.84 1.82
N THR A 42 -11.10 -4.66 0.79
CA THR A 42 -10.49 -4.23 -0.48
C THR A 42 -11.32 -3.18 -1.20
N LEU A 43 -12.64 -3.37 -1.25
CA LEU A 43 -13.57 -2.40 -1.83
C LEU A 43 -13.55 -1.06 -1.06
N THR A 44 -13.55 -1.11 0.27
CA THR A 44 -13.47 0.09 1.12
C THR A 44 -12.16 0.85 0.89
N ALA A 45 -11.04 0.13 0.78
CA ALA A 45 -9.74 0.72 0.48
C ALA A 45 -9.72 1.36 -0.91
N PHE A 46 -10.25 0.66 -1.92
CA PHE A 46 -10.36 1.17 -3.29
C PHE A 46 -11.14 2.49 -3.33
N ASN A 47 -12.31 2.55 -2.70
CA ASN A 47 -13.14 3.76 -2.66
C ASN A 47 -12.41 4.94 -2.00
N LYS A 48 -11.64 4.69 -0.93
CA LYS A 48 -10.83 5.73 -0.29
C LYS A 48 -9.75 6.29 -1.21
N ILE A 49 -9.10 5.43 -2.00
CA ILE A 49 -8.08 5.87 -2.95
C ILE A 49 -8.73 6.63 -4.12
N ALA A 50 -9.85 6.15 -4.64
CA ALA A 50 -10.60 6.79 -5.71
C ALA A 50 -11.09 8.20 -5.35
N ALA A 51 -11.38 8.45 -4.06
CA ALA A 51 -11.78 9.77 -3.56
C ALA A 51 -10.62 10.78 -3.42
N ASN A 52 -9.36 10.34 -3.54
CA ASN A 52 -8.21 11.23 -3.39
C ASN A 52 -8.08 12.18 -4.60
N LYS A 53 -7.60 13.41 -4.36
CA LYS A 53 -7.38 14.42 -5.42
C LYS A 53 -6.48 13.93 -6.56
N GLY A 54 -5.51 13.05 -6.25
CA GLY A 54 -4.59 12.45 -7.22
C GLY A 54 -5.12 11.20 -7.93
N ALA A 55 -6.37 10.77 -7.68
CA ALA A 55 -6.91 9.56 -8.30
C ALA A 55 -7.04 9.64 -9.83
N VAL A 56 -7.07 10.88 -10.35
CA VAL A 56 -7.13 11.18 -11.79
C VAL A 56 -5.74 11.12 -12.44
N THR A 57 -4.66 11.18 -11.65
CA THR A 57 -3.30 11.12 -12.17
C THR A 57 -3.02 9.73 -12.75
N PRO A 58 -2.70 9.61 -14.04
CA PRO A 58 -2.42 8.32 -14.66
C PRO A 58 -1.19 7.66 -14.03
N GLY A 59 -1.27 6.35 -13.86
CA GLY A 59 -0.15 5.53 -13.40
C GLY A 59 0.93 5.35 -14.47
N ILE A 60 1.92 4.51 -14.16
CA ILE A 60 3.03 4.18 -15.07
C ILE A 60 2.59 3.48 -16.37
N ASP A 61 1.40 2.89 -16.37
CA ASP A 61 0.77 2.22 -17.51
C ASP A 61 -0.27 3.12 -18.20
N ASN A 62 -0.27 4.41 -17.88
CA ASN A 62 -1.23 5.40 -18.36
C ASN A 62 -2.69 5.08 -18.00
N GLU A 63 -2.94 4.14 -17.09
CA GLU A 63 -4.27 3.85 -16.56
C GLU A 63 -4.56 4.72 -15.32
N THR A 64 -5.79 5.22 -15.24
CA THR A 64 -6.32 5.95 -14.07
C THR A 64 -7.18 5.01 -13.23
N ILE A 65 -7.34 5.31 -11.94
CA ILE A 65 -8.19 4.51 -11.02
C ILE A 65 -9.62 4.35 -11.55
N ASN A 66 -10.14 5.36 -12.25
CA ASN A 66 -11.46 5.33 -12.89
C ASN A 66 -11.65 4.19 -13.91
N GLY A 67 -10.57 3.66 -14.49
CA GLY A 67 -10.61 2.53 -15.43
C GLY A 67 -10.76 1.17 -14.75
N ILE A 68 -10.71 1.10 -13.42
CA ILE A 68 -10.82 -0.16 -12.68
C ILE A 68 -12.29 -0.45 -12.37
N ASN A 69 -12.84 -1.45 -13.06
CA ASN A 69 -14.17 -1.98 -12.76
C ASN A 69 -14.15 -3.01 -11.61
N LEU A 70 -15.33 -3.37 -11.11
CA LEU A 70 -15.48 -4.30 -9.99
C LEU A 70 -14.91 -5.70 -10.29
N ASN A 71 -14.99 -6.16 -11.54
CA ASN A 71 -14.47 -7.47 -11.94
C ASN A 71 -12.93 -7.50 -11.91
N LYS A 72 -12.28 -6.43 -12.39
CA LYS A 72 -10.83 -6.23 -12.33
C LYS A 72 -10.37 -6.16 -10.87
N LEU A 73 -11.11 -5.46 -10.01
CA LEU A 73 -10.83 -5.40 -8.57
C LEU A 73 -10.96 -6.77 -7.89
N LYS A 74 -12.00 -7.56 -8.22
CA LYS A 74 -12.16 -8.94 -7.73
C LYS A 74 -11.01 -9.83 -8.16
N ARG A 75 -10.54 -9.70 -9.41
CA ARG A 75 -9.40 -10.45 -9.93
C ARG A 75 -8.13 -10.14 -9.13
N TYR A 76 -7.82 -8.85 -8.93
CA TYR A 76 -6.67 -8.45 -8.12
C TYR A 76 -6.77 -8.93 -6.67
N HIS A 77 -7.97 -8.90 -6.08
CA HIS A 77 -8.19 -9.45 -4.74
C HIS A 77 -7.88 -10.95 -4.67
N GLN A 78 -8.32 -11.72 -5.67
CA GLN A 78 -8.05 -13.16 -5.75
C GLN A 78 -6.56 -13.46 -5.96
N GLU A 79 -5.90 -12.75 -6.89
CA GLU A 79 -4.45 -12.83 -7.09
C GLU A 79 -3.70 -12.55 -5.79
N TYR A 80 -4.10 -11.50 -5.06
CA TYR A 80 -3.50 -11.13 -3.78
C TYR A 80 -3.70 -12.22 -2.70
N VAL A 81 -4.93 -12.72 -2.51
CA VAL A 81 -5.22 -13.78 -1.52
C VAL A 81 -4.46 -15.07 -1.82
N ASN A 82 -4.23 -15.36 -3.10
CA ASN A 82 -3.47 -16.52 -3.56
C ASN A 82 -1.95 -16.27 -3.60
N ASN A 83 -1.47 -15.14 -3.07
CA ASN A 83 -0.05 -14.72 -3.10
C ASN A 83 0.56 -14.59 -4.51
N GLY A 84 -0.27 -14.40 -5.54
CA GLY A 84 0.14 -14.24 -6.94
C GLY A 84 0.16 -12.79 -7.42
N TYR A 85 -0.18 -11.81 -6.58
CA TYR A 85 -0.20 -10.40 -6.96
C TYR A 85 1.21 -9.81 -7.04
N ASN A 86 1.60 -9.40 -8.24
CA ASN A 86 2.89 -8.77 -8.53
C ASN A 86 2.68 -7.33 -9.03
N PRO A 87 2.79 -6.30 -8.16
CA PRO A 87 2.58 -4.92 -8.57
C PRO A 87 3.69 -4.43 -9.48
N LYS A 88 3.34 -3.59 -10.47
CA LYS A 88 4.35 -2.93 -11.31
C LYS A 88 5.11 -1.87 -10.48
N PRO A 89 6.43 -1.75 -10.63
CA PRO A 89 7.23 -0.79 -9.88
C PRO A 89 6.89 0.66 -10.28
N VAL A 90 6.84 1.56 -9.29
CA VAL A 90 6.53 2.99 -9.52
C VAL A 90 7.74 3.71 -10.13
N LYS A 91 7.52 4.53 -11.18
CA LYS A 91 8.53 5.45 -11.73
C LYS A 91 8.48 6.78 -10.99
N ARG A 92 9.64 7.32 -10.61
CA ARG A 92 9.74 8.65 -10.01
C ARG A 92 9.84 9.70 -11.11
N ILE A 93 8.88 10.61 -11.15
CA ILE A 93 8.92 11.80 -12.00
C ILE A 93 9.37 12.97 -11.12
N LEU A 94 10.37 13.73 -11.59
CA LEU A 94 10.81 14.94 -10.92
C LEU A 94 9.71 16.00 -11.05
N ILE A 95 9.08 16.37 -9.94
CA ILE A 95 8.15 17.49 -9.90
C ILE A 95 8.99 18.75 -9.62
N PRO A 96 9.09 19.71 -10.56
CA PRO A 96 9.76 20.97 -10.29
C PRO A 96 9.01 21.68 -9.16
N SER A 97 9.74 22.07 -8.11
CA SER A 97 9.20 22.83 -6.99
C SER A 97 9.56 24.30 -7.16
N ASP A 98 8.59 25.20 -6.95
CA ASP A 98 8.80 26.64 -7.07
C ASP A 98 9.73 27.22 -5.98
N ASN A 99 9.98 26.48 -4.90
CA ASN A 99 10.87 26.89 -3.82
C ASN A 99 12.09 25.96 -3.74
N LYS A 100 13.29 26.55 -3.83
CA LYS A 100 14.63 25.93 -3.91
C LYS A 100 15.04 25.01 -2.72
N ASN A 101 14.09 24.54 -1.91
CA ASN A 101 14.34 23.60 -0.83
C ASN A 101 13.84 22.23 -1.25
N ILE A 102 14.73 21.46 -1.86
CA ILE A 102 14.52 20.07 -2.24
C ILE A 102 14.13 19.29 -0.98
N ARG A 103 12.89 18.78 -0.93
CA ARG A 103 12.51 17.79 0.08
C ARG A 103 13.13 16.46 -0.33
N PRO A 104 14.17 15.94 0.36
CA PRO A 104 14.73 14.66 0.00
C PRO A 104 13.65 13.59 0.16
N PRO A 105 13.40 12.75 -0.85
CA PRO A 105 12.49 11.64 -0.68
C PRO A 105 13.10 10.70 0.36
N ARG A 106 12.31 10.33 1.39
CA ARG A 106 12.72 9.41 2.45
C ARG A 106 13.16 8.08 1.82
N PHE A 107 14.47 7.88 1.73
CA PHE A 107 15.10 6.58 1.58
C PHE A 107 15.78 6.30 2.91
N THR A 108 15.40 5.21 3.56
CA THR A 108 16.04 4.72 4.78
C THR A 108 17.48 4.33 4.47
N ASP A 109 18.38 4.67 5.38
CA ASP A 109 19.82 4.43 5.36
C ASP A 109 20.16 2.99 4.95
N HIS A 110 21.06 2.82 3.98
CA HIS A 110 22.03 1.71 3.80
C HIS A 110 22.65 1.81 2.40
N GLN A 111 23.53 2.79 2.19
CA GLN A 111 24.60 2.90 1.17
C GLN A 111 25.15 4.35 1.38
N ARG A 112 26.40 4.68 1.67
CA ARG A 112 27.68 4.03 1.36
C ARG A 112 28.76 4.75 2.19
N SER A 113 29.44 4.07 3.10
CA SER A 113 30.78 4.49 3.52
C SER A 113 31.71 4.26 2.34
N ALA A 114 32.31 5.33 1.81
CA ALA A 114 33.55 5.33 1.04
C ALA A 114 33.72 6.71 0.41
N ASN A 115 34.33 7.64 1.16
CA ASN A 115 35.08 8.76 0.59
C ASN A 115 35.99 9.33 1.68
N THR A 116 36.98 8.52 2.09
CA THR A 116 38.20 9.04 2.70
C THR A 116 39.27 9.00 1.61
N LYS A 117 39.41 10.08 0.84
CA LYS A 117 40.58 10.28 -0.03
C LYS A 117 41.61 11.08 0.78
N MET A 118 42.81 10.50 0.88
CA MET A 118 43.99 11.06 1.54
C MET A 118 44.44 12.39 0.91
N PRO A 119 45.04 13.31 1.69
CA PRO A 119 45.62 14.54 1.14
C PRO A 119 46.93 14.26 0.40
N GLN A 120 47.04 14.78 -0.82
CA GLN A 120 48.30 14.85 -1.58
C GLN A 120 49.23 15.87 -0.90
N LYS A 121 50.44 15.43 -0.57
CA LYS A 121 51.55 16.30 -0.14
C LYS A 121 52.12 16.98 -1.38
N ASN A 122 52.04 18.30 -1.45
CA ASN A 122 52.80 19.07 -2.42
C ASN A 122 54.17 19.41 -1.82
N SER A 123 55.20 19.26 -2.64
CA SER A 123 56.62 19.56 -2.38
C SER A 123 56.93 21.04 -2.59
#